data_AF-A0A183EK68-F1
#
_entry.id   AF-A0A183EK68-F1
#
_cell.length_a   1.000
_cell.length_b   1.000
_cell.length_c   1.000
_cell.angle_alpha   90.00
_cell.angle_beta   90.00
_cell.angle_gamma   90.00
#
_symmetry.space_group_name_H-M   'P 1'
#
loop_
_entity.id
_entity.type
_entity.pdbx_description
1 polymer ?
#
loop_
_entity_poly.entity_id
_entity_poly.type
_entity_poly.pdbx_seq_one_letter_code
_entity_poly.pdbx_strand_id
1 'polypeptide(L)'
;MFKENLARLKSDIVRANALAREANMIASELSLCRRPITYDVTLQIPAANLRPSKIKEGAFVCEPFIVVKRAGIDGYQLWSTAQLENKLIDMREMYNEKITGVERGDACTSDQTVEQDDFAFQNDSDIDISCSSFGENVFESQVDVNCYQ
;
A
#
# COMPACT_ATOMS: atom_id res chain seq x y z
N MET A 1 7.84 -27.42 -18.58
CA MET A 1 8.85 -26.52 -17.99
C MET A 1 8.60 -25.04 -18.36
N PHE A 2 9.20 -24.45 -19.39
CA PHE A 2 9.08 -22.98 -19.60
C PHE A 2 7.66 -22.47 -19.88
N LYS A 3 6.88 -23.22 -20.68
CA LYS A 3 5.47 -22.90 -20.99
C LYS A 3 4.59 -22.88 -19.74
N GLU A 4 4.84 -23.77 -18.78
CA GLU A 4 4.09 -23.83 -17.51
C GLU A 4 4.41 -22.61 -16.64
N ASN A 5 5.68 -22.20 -16.58
CA ASN A 5 6.08 -20.98 -15.88
C ASN A 5 5.42 -19.74 -16.47
N LEU A 6 5.39 -19.62 -17.80
CA LEU A 6 4.69 -18.51 -18.45
C LEU A 6 3.18 -18.53 -18.20
N ALA A 7 2.56 -19.71 -18.20
CA ALA A 7 1.14 -19.85 -17.89
C ALA A 7 0.83 -19.40 -16.46
N ARG A 8 1.64 -19.81 -15.49
CA ARG A 8 1.52 -19.38 -14.09
C ARG A 8 1.77 -17.89 -13.94
N LEU A 9 2.83 -17.34 -14.54
CA LEU A 9 3.12 -15.91 -14.52
C LEU A 9 1.97 -15.07 -15.09
N LYS A 10 1.41 -15.51 -16.22
CA LYS A 10 0.22 -14.87 -16.80
C LYS A 10 -0.95 -14.85 -15.81
N SER A 11 -1.20 -15.97 -15.13
CA SER A 11 -2.26 -16.04 -14.11
C SER A 11 -2.00 -15.08 -12.94
N ASP A 12 -0.77 -15.03 -12.45
CA ASP A 12 -0.39 -14.15 -11.34
C ASP A 12 -0.51 -12.67 -11.73
N ILE A 13 -0.12 -12.29 -12.94
CA ILE A 13 -0.30 -10.93 -13.48
C ILE A 13 -1.78 -10.56 -13.56
N VAL A 14 -2.62 -11.46 -14.09
CA VAL A 14 -4.06 -11.21 -14.20
C VAL A 14 -4.69 -11.03 -12.81
N ARG A 15 -4.28 -11.85 -11.82
CA ARG A 15 -4.71 -11.68 -10.42
C ARG A 15 -4.27 -10.33 -9.87
N ALA A 16 -2.99 -9.98 -9.98
CA ALA A 16 -2.44 -8.73 -9.48
C ALA A 16 -3.16 -7.50 -10.09
N ASN A 17 -3.43 -7.53 -11.40
CA ASN A 17 -4.18 -6.47 -12.08
C ASN A 17 -5.63 -6.36 -11.61
N ALA A 18 -6.29 -7.47 -11.27
CA ALA A 18 -7.64 -7.43 -10.71
C ALA A 18 -7.64 -6.75 -9.34
N LEU A 19 -6.72 -7.12 -8.46
CA LEU A 19 -6.57 -6.55 -7.13
C LEU A 19 -6.22 -5.06 -7.19
N ALA A 20 -5.28 -4.66 -8.05
CA ALA A 20 -4.90 -3.26 -8.21
C ALA A 20 -6.07 -2.39 -8.69
N ARG A 21 -6.88 -2.90 -9.64
CA ARG A 21 -8.09 -2.19 -10.10
C ARG A 21 -9.11 -2.01 -8.99
N GLU A 22 -9.37 -3.05 -8.22
CA GLU A 22 -10.28 -2.98 -7.08
C GLU A 22 -9.79 -2.00 -6.02
N ALA A 23 -8.50 -2.07 -5.67
CA ALA A 23 -7.90 -1.17 -4.69
C ALA A 23 -7.98 0.30 -5.15
N ASN A 24 -7.72 0.57 -6.43
CA ASN A 24 -7.87 1.91 -7.00
C ASN A 24 -9.33 2.39 -6.97
N MET A 25 -10.29 1.51 -7.25
CA MET A 25 -11.72 1.83 -7.18
C MET A 25 -12.09 2.25 -5.74
N ILE A 26 -11.80 1.41 -4.76
CA ILE A 26 -12.10 1.70 -3.35
C ILE A 26 -11.35 2.95 -2.87
N ALA A 27 -10.07 3.11 -3.22
CA ALA A 27 -9.29 4.28 -2.83
C ALA A 27 -9.88 5.59 -3.41
N SER A 28 -10.41 5.55 -4.64
CA SER A 28 -11.08 6.69 -5.26
C SER A 28 -12.40 7.03 -4.56
N GLU A 29 -13.15 6.01 -4.13
CA GLU A 29 -14.44 6.19 -3.48
C GLU A 29 -14.33 6.57 -2.01
N LEU A 30 -13.27 6.11 -1.32
CA LEU A 30 -13.12 6.38 0.10
C LEU A 30 -12.87 7.86 0.39
N SER A 31 -12.24 8.64 -0.51
CA SER A 31 -11.98 10.10 -0.43
C SER A 31 -11.47 10.67 0.91
N LEU A 32 -11.22 9.81 1.91
CA LEU A 32 -10.82 10.15 3.28
C LEU A 32 -9.34 10.51 3.36
N CYS A 33 -8.53 10.07 2.39
CA CYS A 33 -7.13 10.42 2.34
C CYS A 33 -6.96 11.75 1.60
N ARG A 34 -6.41 12.77 2.27
CA ARG A 34 -6.04 14.07 1.66
C ARG A 34 -5.17 13.92 0.40
N ARG A 35 -4.47 12.78 0.26
CA ARG A 35 -3.63 12.46 -0.89
C ARG A 35 -4.11 11.16 -1.54
N PRO A 36 -4.51 11.17 -2.82
CA PRO A 36 -4.89 9.96 -3.52
C PRO A 36 -3.71 8.98 -3.58
N ILE A 37 -4.01 7.70 -3.45
CA ILE A 37 -3.06 6.59 -3.56
C ILE A 37 -3.40 5.84 -4.85
N THR A 38 -2.39 5.50 -5.64
CA THR A 38 -2.55 4.70 -6.87
C THR A 38 -1.75 3.41 -6.77
N TYR A 39 -2.37 2.32 -7.21
CA TYR A 39 -1.82 0.98 -7.26
C TYR A 39 -1.59 0.58 -8.72
N ASP A 40 -0.32 0.42 -9.12
CA ASP A 40 0.09 -0.07 -10.44
C ASP A 40 0.73 -1.46 -10.29
N VAL A 41 0.81 -2.23 -11.37
CA VAL A 41 1.49 -3.54 -11.38
C VAL A 41 2.80 -3.44 -12.15
N THR A 42 3.86 -4.04 -11.61
CA THR A 42 5.17 -4.20 -12.25
C THR A 42 5.65 -5.64 -12.15
N LEU A 43 6.63 -6.01 -12.98
CA LEU A 43 7.28 -7.31 -12.95
C LEU A 43 8.74 -7.14 -12.56
N GLN A 44 9.17 -7.87 -11.54
CA GLN A 44 10.58 -7.92 -11.15
C GLN A 44 11.24 -9.21 -11.60
N ILE A 45 12.54 -9.14 -11.86
CA ILE A 45 13.42 -10.30 -12.04
C ILE A 45 14.37 -10.34 -10.83
N PRO A 46 14.04 -11.09 -9.77
CA PRO A 46 14.93 -11.22 -8.62
C PRO A 46 16.27 -11.83 -9.02
N ALA A 47 17.37 -11.25 -8.54
CA ALA A 47 18.72 -11.75 -8.85
C ALA A 47 18.93 -13.23 -8.44
N ALA A 48 18.24 -13.67 -7.39
CA ALA A 48 18.23 -15.07 -6.96
C ALA A 48 17.73 -16.04 -8.05
N ASN A 49 16.84 -15.57 -8.93
CA ASN A 49 16.25 -16.36 -10.01
C ASN A 49 17.12 -16.42 -11.28
N LEU A 50 18.19 -15.61 -11.35
CA LEU A 50 19.11 -15.57 -12.50
C LEU A 50 20.21 -16.63 -12.45
N ARG A 51 20.24 -17.49 -11.43
CA ARG A 51 21.26 -18.55 -11.31
C ARG A 51 21.11 -19.56 -12.48
N PRO A 52 22.20 -19.89 -13.20
CA PRO A 52 22.13 -20.79 -14.35
C PRO A 52 21.48 -22.15 -14.06
N SER A 53 21.70 -22.71 -12.86
CA SER A 53 21.10 -23.98 -12.43
C SER A 53 19.58 -23.88 -12.30
N LYS A 54 19.08 -22.77 -11.74
CA LYS A 54 17.64 -22.52 -11.58
C LYS A 54 16.94 -22.32 -12.92
N ILE A 55 17.57 -21.60 -13.85
CA ILE A 55 17.05 -21.43 -15.20
C ILE A 55 16.97 -22.78 -15.94
N LYS A 56 18.01 -23.62 -15.83
CA LYS A 56 18.02 -24.97 -16.43
C LYS A 56 16.99 -25.92 -15.83
N GLU A 57 16.70 -25.78 -14.54
CA GLU A 57 15.64 -26.51 -13.83
C GLU A 57 14.23 -25.98 -14.15
N GLY A 58 14.11 -24.90 -14.92
CA GLY A 58 12.81 -24.27 -15.20
C GLY A 58 12.24 -23.57 -13.97
N ALA A 59 13.07 -22.92 -13.16
CA ALA A 59 12.60 -22.07 -12.07
C ALA A 59 11.91 -20.80 -12.59
N PHE A 60 11.06 -20.23 -11.74
CA PHE A 60 10.33 -19.00 -12.02
C PHE A 60 11.31 -17.81 -12.03
N VAL A 61 11.27 -16.99 -13.09
CA VAL A 61 12.24 -15.90 -13.26
C VAL A 61 11.66 -14.56 -12.82
N CYS A 62 10.39 -14.31 -13.11
CA CYS A 62 9.75 -13.02 -12.87
C CYS A 62 8.57 -13.13 -11.91
N GLU A 63 8.36 -12.13 -11.06
CA GLU A 63 7.23 -12.08 -10.12
C GLU A 63 6.53 -10.72 -10.19
N PRO A 64 5.19 -10.67 -10.09
CA PRO A 64 4.46 -9.40 -10.05
C PRO A 64 4.55 -8.73 -8.69
N PHE A 65 4.83 -7.43 -8.72
CA PHE A 65 4.81 -6.53 -7.59
C PHE A 65 3.83 -5.39 -7.83
N ILE A 66 3.29 -4.86 -6.75
CA ILE A 66 2.39 -3.72 -6.75
C ILE A 66 3.21 -2.48 -6.43
N VAL A 67 3.18 -1.51 -7.32
CA VAL A 67 3.77 -0.18 -7.13
C VAL A 67 2.71 0.69 -6.48
N VAL A 68 3.02 1.19 -5.28
CA VAL A 68 2.14 2.10 -4.54
C VAL A 68 2.72 3.50 -4.60
N LYS A 69 1.95 4.43 -5.17
CA LYS A 69 2.32 5.85 -5.23
C LYS A 69 1.31 6.66 -4.45
N ARG A 70 1.79 7.69 -3.75
CA ARG A 70 0.95 8.64 -3.03
C ARG A 70 1.18 10.02 -3.60
N ALA A 71 0.11 10.70 -3.99
CA ALA A 71 0.23 12.05 -4.54
C ALA A 71 0.88 13.00 -3.52
N GLY A 72 1.86 13.79 -3.97
CA GLY A 72 2.59 14.72 -3.12
C GLY A 72 3.70 14.11 -2.26
N ILE A 73 4.06 12.83 -2.48
CA ILE A 73 5.30 12.23 -1.99
C ILE A 73 6.07 11.71 -3.20
N ASP A 74 7.34 12.07 -3.30
CA ASP A 74 8.20 11.56 -4.35
C ASP A 74 8.62 10.11 -4.08
N GLY A 75 8.66 9.30 -5.13
CA GLY A 75 9.00 7.88 -5.06
C GLY A 75 7.80 6.94 -5.06
N TYR A 76 8.08 5.67 -4.83
CA TYR A 76 7.07 4.60 -4.80
C TYR A 76 7.49 3.50 -3.82
N GLN A 77 6.49 2.80 -3.30
CA GLN A 77 6.72 1.58 -2.52
C GLN A 77 6.41 0.36 -3.38
N LEU A 78 7.12 -0.74 -3.11
CA LEU A 78 6.90 -2.02 -3.75
C LEU A 78 6.28 -2.98 -2.76
N TRP A 79 5.09 -3.47 -3.09
CA TRP A 79 4.37 -4.44 -2.29
C TRP A 79 4.27 -5.74 -3.07
N SER A 80 4.38 -6.86 -2.37
CA SER A 80 3.99 -8.15 -2.91
C SER A 80 2.47 -8.19 -3.17
N THR A 81 2.04 -9.11 -4.04
CA THR A 81 0.60 -9.31 -4.28
C THR A 81 -0.16 -9.61 -2.98
N ALA A 82 0.42 -10.42 -2.09
CA ALA A 82 -0.17 -10.79 -0.80
C ALA A 82 -0.35 -9.58 0.15
N GLN A 83 0.56 -8.61 0.13
CA GLN A 83 0.40 -7.38 0.92
C GLN A 83 -0.79 -6.54 0.44
N LEU A 84 -1.00 -6.45 -0.87
CA LEU A 84 -2.19 -5.78 -1.41
C LEU A 84 -3.48 -6.56 -1.09
N GLU A 85 -3.45 -7.90 -1.15
CA GLU A 85 -4.59 -8.74 -0.76
C GLU A 85 -5.02 -8.48 0.68
N ASN A 86 -4.06 -8.42 1.62
CA ASN A 86 -4.35 -8.06 3.01
C ASN A 86 -4.87 -6.63 3.12
N LYS A 87 -4.26 -5.67 2.42
CA LYS A 87 -4.71 -4.27 2.47
C LYS A 87 -6.14 -4.10 1.91
N LEU A 88 -6.54 -4.91 0.93
CA LEU A 88 -7.89 -4.89 0.38
C LEU A 88 -8.95 -5.32 1.40
N ILE A 89 -8.59 -6.16 2.37
CA ILE A 89 -9.49 -6.50 3.48
C ILE A 89 -9.82 -5.23 4.26
N ASP A 90 -8.80 -4.49 4.70
CA ASP A 90 -8.98 -3.20 5.40
C ASP A 90 -9.78 -2.21 4.54
N MET A 91 -9.46 -2.08 3.24
CA MET A 91 -10.13 -1.14 2.35
C MET A 91 -11.61 -1.45 2.19
N ARG A 92 -11.96 -2.73 2.05
CA ARG A 92 -13.36 -3.17 1.95
C ARG A 92 -14.11 -2.93 3.25
N GLU A 93 -13.48 -3.18 4.40
CA GLU A 93 -14.07 -2.90 5.71
C GLU A 93 -14.33 -1.39 5.87
N MET A 94 -13.32 -0.55 5.63
CA MET A 94 -13.47 0.91 5.65
C MET A 94 -14.56 1.41 4.69
N TYR A 95 -14.65 0.81 3.50
CA TYR A 95 -15.68 1.15 2.52
C TYR A 95 -17.06 0.77 3.02
N ASN A 96 -17.20 -0.43 3.57
CA ASN A 96 -18.44 -0.92 4.16
C ASN A 96 -18.88 -0.05 5.34
N GLU A 97 -17.96 0.34 6.23
CA GLU A 97 -18.25 1.26 7.33
C GLU A 97 -18.73 2.62 6.82
N LYS A 98 -18.08 3.17 5.78
CA LYS A 98 -18.51 4.43 5.16
C LYS A 98 -19.92 4.34 4.59
N ILE A 99 -20.25 3.28 3.85
CA ILE A 99 -21.58 3.16 3.23
C ILE A 99 -22.66 2.81 4.27
N THR A 100 -22.36 1.95 5.25
CA THR A 100 -23.35 1.52 6.27
C THR A 100 -23.53 2.55 7.37
N GLY A 101 -22.50 3.32 7.69
CA GLY A 101 -22.57 4.45 8.61
C GLY A 101 -23.41 5.60 8.06
N VAL A 102 -23.52 5.74 6.73
CA VAL A 102 -24.40 6.74 6.09
C VAL A 102 -25.89 6.40 6.21
N GLU A 103 -26.26 5.12 6.38
CA GLU A 103 -27.65 4.70 6.65
C GLU A 103 -28.09 5.03 8.09
N ARG A 104 -27.17 5.47 8.97
CA ARG A 104 -27.50 6.04 10.29
C ARG A 104 -27.33 7.57 10.24
N GLY A 105 -28.27 8.24 9.59
CA GLY A 105 -28.42 9.68 9.72
C GLY A 105 -28.57 10.12 11.19
N ASP A 106 -27.77 11.10 11.58
CA ASP A 106 -27.90 12.02 12.71
C ASP A 106 -28.25 11.49 14.11
N ALA A 107 -27.22 11.41 14.95
CA ALA A 107 -27.22 11.80 16.37
C ALA A 107 -25.76 12.10 16.78
N CYS A 108 -25.35 13.23 17.35
CA CYS A 108 -26.02 14.45 17.74
C CYS A 108 -25.01 15.61 17.69
N THR A 109 -25.59 16.77 17.42
CA THR A 109 -25.19 18.14 17.77
C THR A 109 -24.33 18.29 19.03
N SER A 110 -23.38 19.21 18.94
CA SER A 110 -22.76 19.94 20.04
C SER A 110 -23.69 20.15 21.24
N ASP A 111 -23.25 19.73 22.43
CA ASP A 111 -23.78 20.27 23.67
C ASP A 111 -22.63 20.77 24.55
N GLN A 112 -22.68 22.08 24.83
CA GLN A 112 -21.92 22.74 25.88
C GLN A 112 -22.82 22.75 27.12
N THR A 113 -22.36 22.14 28.21
CA THR A 113 -22.75 22.58 29.56
C THR A 113 -21.55 22.52 30.51
N VAL A 114 -21.16 23.73 30.91
CA VAL A 114 -20.28 24.20 32.01
C VAL A 114 -20.66 23.51 33.35
N GLU A 115 -19.77 23.18 34.29
CA GLU A 115 -19.01 24.01 35.27
C GLU A 115 -17.87 23.13 35.91
N GLN A 116 -16.59 23.52 35.93
CA GLN A 116 -15.82 24.14 37.06
C GLN A 116 -15.79 23.28 38.36
N ASP A 117 -14.66 22.70 38.80
CA ASP A 117 -13.51 23.38 39.43
C ASP A 117 -12.12 22.66 39.32
N ASP A 118 -11.09 23.49 39.18
CA ASP A 118 -9.71 23.45 39.73
C ASP A 118 -8.75 22.25 39.51
N PHE A 119 -7.81 22.38 38.56
CA PHE A 119 -6.41 22.77 38.87
C PHE A 119 -5.59 23.01 37.60
N ALA A 120 -4.93 24.17 37.52
CA ALA A 120 -4.12 24.59 36.39
C ALA A 120 -2.75 23.87 36.32
N PHE A 121 -2.33 23.45 35.12
CA PHE A 121 -0.98 23.70 34.60
C PHE A 121 -1.06 23.82 33.08
N GLN A 122 -0.77 25.03 32.59
CA GLN A 122 -0.50 25.32 31.18
C GLN A 122 0.68 24.48 30.72
N ASN A 123 0.62 23.98 29.47
CA ASN A 123 1.72 24.05 28.50
C ASN A 123 1.20 23.62 27.11
N ASP A 124 1.39 24.52 26.14
CA ASP A 124 1.17 24.33 24.71
C ASP A 124 1.98 23.15 24.15
N SER A 125 1.36 22.31 23.32
CA SER A 125 2.03 21.66 22.18
C SER A 125 1.03 20.91 21.31
N ASP A 126 1.16 21.12 20.00
CA ASP A 126 0.39 20.50 18.92
C ASP A 126 0.38 18.97 19.02
N ILE A 127 -0.82 18.38 19.09
CA ILE A 127 -1.00 16.93 18.98
C ILE A 127 -1.00 16.56 17.50
N ASP A 128 0.20 16.22 17.03
CA ASP A 128 0.42 15.49 15.79
C ASP A 128 -0.06 14.04 16.02
N ILE A 129 -1.21 13.67 15.46
CA ILE A 129 -1.72 12.30 15.56
C ILE A 129 -0.86 11.41 14.66
N SER A 130 0.11 10.78 15.32
CA SER A 130 0.92 9.67 14.85
C SER A 130 0.08 8.62 14.09
N CYS A 131 0.29 8.54 12.77
CA CYS A 131 0.02 7.33 12.02
C CYS A 131 1.22 6.41 12.26
N SER A 132 0.95 5.29 12.92
CA SER A 132 1.93 4.35 13.46
C SER A 132 2.97 3.86 12.45
N SER A 133 4.21 3.86 12.93
CA SER A 133 5.40 3.32 12.31
C SER A 133 5.24 1.84 11.91
N PHE A 134 5.52 1.53 10.65
CA PHE A 134 5.94 0.19 10.23
C PHE A 134 7.31 0.33 9.56
N GLY A 135 8.23 -0.51 10.02
CA GLY A 135 9.67 -0.29 9.98
C GLY A 135 10.27 -0.02 8.61
N GLU A 136 11.29 0.83 8.67
CA GLU A 136 12.29 1.05 7.62
C GLU A 136 12.84 -0.27 7.11
N ASN A 137 12.77 -0.48 5.81
CA ASN A 137 13.78 -1.23 5.08
C ASN A 137 14.29 -0.31 3.97
N VAL A 138 15.35 0.43 4.30
CA VAL A 138 16.16 1.17 3.33
C VAL A 138 16.96 0.12 2.56
N PHE A 139 16.56 -0.16 1.31
CA PHE A 139 17.45 -0.84 0.37
C PHE A 139 18.31 0.23 -0.29
N GLU A 140 19.51 0.38 0.24
CA GLU A 140 20.56 1.25 -0.26
C GLU A 140 20.97 0.82 -1.66
N SER A 141 20.62 1.64 -2.67
CA SER A 141 21.11 1.47 -4.03
C SER A 141 22.41 2.25 -4.16
N GLN A 142 23.53 1.60 -3.83
CA GLN A 142 24.85 2.07 -4.20
C GLN A 142 24.98 1.97 -5.73
N VAL A 143 24.79 3.09 -6.42
CA VAL A 143 25.16 3.21 -7.83
C VAL A 143 26.64 3.57 -7.85
N ASP A 144 27.48 2.57 -8.11
CA ASP A 144 28.88 2.77 -8.46
C ASP A 144 28.96 3.59 -9.75
N VAL A 145 29.25 4.88 -9.60
CA VAL A 145 29.71 5.73 -10.70
C VAL A 145 31.21 5.92 -10.53
N ASN A 146 32.00 5.00 -11.07
CA ASN A 146 33.30 5.31 -11.65
C ASN A 146 33.90 4.10 -12.37
N CYS A 147 33.62 4.01 -13.66
CA CYS A 147 34.49 3.42 -14.65
C CYS A 147 34.21 4.18 -15.94
N TYR A 148 35.07 5.13 -16.31
CA TYR A 148 35.61 5.30 -17.66
C TYR A 148 36.67 6.41 -17.65
N GLN A 149 37.90 5.98 -17.98
CA GLN A 149 39.13 6.73 -18.32
C GLN A 149 39.93 7.37 -17.19
#